data_AF-A0A9X0CA35-F1
#
_entry.id   AF-A0A9X0CA35-F1
#
_cell.length_a   1.000
_cell.length_b   1.000
_cell.length_c   1.000
_cell.angle_alpha   90.00
_cell.angle_beta   90.00
_cell.angle_gamma   90.00
#
_symmetry.space_group_name_H-M   'P 1'
#
loop_
_entity.id
_entity.type
_entity.pdbx_description
1 polymer ?
#
loop_
_entity_poly.entity_id
_entity_poly.type
_entity_poly.pdbx_seq_one_letter_code
_entity_poly.pdbx_strand_id
1 'polypeptide(L)'
;MAPVFSMHPDSNKMYQIRWNNYDRAPRRNWSVSEQTMWYSAARHYNEILRSKEVWTKLKPGSALMFDNWRMLHGRSEFTGKRRMCGGYVNNDDYISRLRLLKFGRKAVLDNLGNVGSHPNNPYSII
;
A
#
# COMPACT_ATOMS: atom_id res chain seq x y z
N MET A 1 -10.99 -10.29 -11.46
CA MET A 1 -10.68 -8.95 -10.89
C MET A 1 -10.27 -9.14 -9.44
N ALA A 2 -9.12 -8.59 -9.07
CA ALA A 2 -8.53 -8.75 -7.73
C ALA A 2 -9.44 -8.17 -6.63
N PRO A 3 -9.36 -8.69 -5.39
CA PRO A 3 -10.10 -8.12 -4.27
C PRO A 3 -9.57 -6.73 -3.90
N VAL A 4 -10.41 -5.93 -3.23
CA VAL A 4 -10.02 -4.63 -2.68
C VAL A 4 -9.05 -4.83 -1.50
N PHE A 5 -9.31 -5.83 -0.66
CA PHE A 5 -8.45 -6.20 0.46
C PHE A 5 -7.85 -7.58 0.18
N SER A 6 -6.52 -7.63 0.04
CA SER A 6 -5.80 -8.90 -0.10
C SER A 6 -5.35 -9.38 1.27
N MET A 7 -5.67 -10.64 1.56
CA MET A 7 -5.34 -11.31 2.82
C MET A 7 -4.22 -12.33 2.58
N HIS A 8 -3.28 -12.43 3.52
CA HIS A 8 -2.26 -13.46 3.49
C HIS A 8 -2.92 -14.81 3.82
N PRO A 9 -2.67 -15.87 3.04
CA PRO A 9 -3.37 -17.15 3.20
C PRO A 9 -3.16 -17.77 4.59
N ASP A 10 -1.92 -17.74 5.09
CA ASP A 10 -1.59 -18.45 6.33
C ASP A 10 -1.84 -17.65 7.62
N SER A 11 -1.70 -16.31 7.57
CA SER A 11 -1.73 -15.47 8.77
C SER A 11 -3.05 -14.72 8.95
N ASN A 12 -3.95 -14.78 7.96
CA ASN A 12 -5.17 -13.99 7.91
C ASN A 12 -4.95 -12.48 8.17
N LYS A 13 -3.75 -11.97 7.82
CA LYS A 13 -3.42 -10.54 7.89
C LYS A 13 -3.64 -9.89 6.53
N MET A 14 -4.24 -8.70 6.53
CA MET A 14 -4.33 -7.88 5.32
C MET A 14 -2.94 -7.36 4.96
N TYR A 15 -2.52 -7.57 3.71
CA TYR A 15 -1.20 -7.13 3.23
C TYR A 15 -1.27 -6.11 2.10
N GLN A 16 -2.43 -5.93 1.47
CA GLN A 16 -2.57 -4.99 0.36
C GLN A 16 -4.00 -4.46 0.21
N ILE A 17 -4.11 -3.18 -0.12
CA ILE A 17 -5.34 -2.47 -0.45
C ILE A 17 -5.29 -2.04 -1.92
N ARG A 18 -6.33 -2.36 -2.70
CA ARG A 18 -6.50 -1.96 -4.10
C ARG A 18 -7.73 -1.09 -4.25
N TRP A 19 -7.53 0.22 -4.13
CA TRP A 19 -8.60 1.20 -4.19
C TRP A 19 -8.28 2.33 -5.16
N ASN A 20 -8.70 2.15 -6.42
CA ASN A 20 -8.71 3.20 -7.43
C ASN A 20 -10.07 3.17 -8.14
N ASN A 21 -10.85 4.24 -8.00
CA ASN A 21 -12.19 4.31 -8.57
C ASN A 21 -12.17 4.54 -10.09
N TYR A 22 -11.14 5.22 -10.62
CA TYR A 22 -11.07 5.56 -12.05
C TYR A 22 -10.74 4.34 -12.93
N ASP A 23 -9.93 3.42 -12.43
CA ASP A 23 -9.54 2.19 -13.14
C ASP A 23 -10.44 0.99 -12.81
N ARG A 24 -11.55 1.22 -12.09
CA ARG A 24 -12.42 0.14 -11.64
C ARG A 24 -13.35 -0.30 -12.77
N ALA A 25 -13.08 -1.48 -13.32
CA ALA A 25 -13.97 -2.11 -14.30
C ALA A 25 -15.33 -2.52 -13.67
N PRO A 26 -16.42 -2.44 -14.44
CA PRO A 26 -17.72 -2.92 -13.99
C PRO A 26 -17.71 -4.44 -13.80
N ARG A 27 -18.34 -4.90 -12.71
CA ARG A 27 -18.55 -6.33 -12.46
C ARG A 27 -19.80 -6.79 -13.19
N ARG A 28 -19.63 -7.74 -14.12
CA ARG A 28 -20.70 -8.23 -14.99
C ARG A 28 -21.37 -9.51 -14.50
N ASN A 29 -20.78 -10.19 -13.52
CA ASN A 29 -21.21 -11.50 -13.05
C ASN A 29 -21.82 -11.47 -11.63
N TRP A 30 -22.39 -10.34 -11.23
CA TRP A 30 -23.03 -10.16 -9.92
C TRP A 30 -24.53 -9.96 -10.08
N SER A 31 -25.31 -10.62 -9.24
CA SER A 31 -26.72 -10.33 -9.03
C SER A 31 -26.94 -8.90 -8.54
N VAL A 32 -28.18 -8.40 -8.64
CA VAL A 32 -28.55 -7.07 -8.15
C VAL A 32 -28.27 -6.92 -6.65
N SER A 33 -28.52 -7.98 -5.87
CA SER A 33 -28.24 -8.00 -4.43
C SER A 33 -26.75 -7.86 -4.13
N GLU A 34 -25.90 -8.63 -4.81
CA GLU A 34 -24.44 -8.56 -4.65
C GLU A 34 -23.89 -7.18 -5.04
N GLN A 35 -24.39 -6.60 -6.13
CA GLN A 35 -24.02 -5.24 -6.53
C GLN A 35 -24.40 -4.23 -5.44
N THR A 36 -25.62 -4.32 -4.91
CA THR A 36 -26.12 -3.42 -3.86
C THR A 36 -25.28 -3.52 -2.59
N MET A 37 -25.00 -4.73 -2.12
CA MET A 37 -24.15 -4.97 -0.96
C MET A 37 -22.74 -4.41 -1.18
N TRP A 38 -22.16 -4.65 -2.36
CA TRP A 38 -20.82 -4.17 -2.65
C TRP A 38 -20.74 -2.64 -2.69
N TYR A 39 -21.69 -1.96 -3.34
CA TYR A 39 -21.71 -0.49 -3.38
C TYR A 39 -21.99 0.13 -2.00
N SER A 40 -22.80 -0.53 -1.17
CA SER A 40 -22.99 -0.13 0.23
C SER A 40 -21.68 -0.20 1.02
N ALA A 41 -20.96 -1.32 0.94
CA ALA A 41 -19.66 -1.48 1.57
C ALA A 41 -18.60 -0.51 1.02
N ALA A 42 -18.59 -0.28 -0.29
CA ALA A 42 -17.70 0.67 -0.95
C ALA A 42 -17.92 2.11 -0.47
N ARG A 43 -19.19 2.51 -0.29
CA ARG A 43 -19.55 3.84 0.23
C ARG A 43 -19.08 4.01 1.66
N HIS A 44 -19.35 3.01 2.50
CA HIS A 44 -18.91 3.02 3.90
C HIS A 44 -17.38 3.07 4.02
N TYR A 45 -16.66 2.29 3.21
CA TYR A 45 -15.21 2.35 3.20
C TYR A 45 -14.68 3.73 2.80
N ASN A 46 -15.31 4.38 1.81
CA ASN A 46 -14.95 5.73 1.41
C ASN A 46 -15.19 6.77 2.51
N GLU A 47 -16.24 6.61 3.33
CA GLU A 47 -16.47 7.43 4.52
C GLU A 47 -15.36 7.27 5.56
N ILE A 48 -14.93 6.02 5.81
CA ILE A 48 -13.79 5.74 6.69
C ILE A 48 -12.53 6.43 6.16
N LEU A 49 -12.24 6.31 4.86
CA LEU A 49 -11.06 6.93 4.26
C LEU A 49 -11.07 8.45 4.45
N ARG A 50 -12.21 9.10 4.20
CA ARG A 50 -12.39 10.55 4.41
C ARG A 50 -12.16 10.97 5.86
N SER A 51 -12.51 10.12 6.83
CA SER A 51 -12.26 10.40 8.25
C SER A 51 -10.78 10.29 8.66
N LYS A 52 -9.93 9.73 7.80
CA LYS A 52 -8.50 9.45 8.06
C LYS A 52 -7.55 10.22 7.16
N GLU A 53 -8.03 11.25 6.46
CA GLU A 53 -7.20 12.05 5.56
C GLU A 53 -6.14 12.85 6.33
N VAL A 54 -4.92 12.84 5.81
CA VAL A 54 -3.82 13.71 6.27
C VAL A 54 -3.41 14.61 5.11
N TRP A 55 -3.47 15.92 5.34
CA TRP A 55 -3.22 16.91 4.31
C TRP A 55 -1.82 17.48 4.43
N THR A 56 -1.06 17.44 3.34
CA THR A 56 0.26 18.06 3.24
C THR A 56 0.43 18.76 1.90
N LYS A 57 1.02 19.96 1.93
CA LYS A 57 1.29 20.76 0.74
C LYS A 57 2.76 20.64 0.36
N LEU A 58 3.02 19.96 -0.75
CA LEU A 58 4.38 19.84 -1.29
C LEU A 58 4.87 21.18 -1.86
N LYS A 59 6.13 21.51 -1.56
CA LYS A 59 6.85 22.64 -2.17
C LYS A 59 7.79 22.12 -3.24
N PRO A 60 8.23 22.95 -4.21
CA PRO A 60 9.33 22.57 -5.10
C PRO A 60 10.54 22.07 -4.29
N GLY A 61 11.11 20.93 -4.71
CA GLY A 61 12.20 20.24 -3.98
C GLY A 61 11.75 19.28 -2.88
N SER A 62 10.46 19.22 -2.54
CA SER A 62 9.93 18.20 -1.62
C SER A 62 9.70 16.86 -2.33
N ALA A 63 9.98 15.76 -1.64
CA ALA A 63 9.62 14.41 -2.04
C ALA A 63 8.71 13.77 -0.98
N LEU A 64 7.75 12.96 -1.43
CA LEU A 64 6.89 12.15 -0.57
C LEU A 64 7.03 10.68 -0.99
N MET A 65 7.41 9.83 -0.05
CA MET A 65 7.50 8.39 -0.22
C MET A 65 6.51 7.73 0.73
N PHE A 66 5.75 6.75 0.24
CA PHE A 66 4.79 5.99 1.03
C PHE A 66 4.62 4.61 0.43
N ASP A 67 4.11 3.68 1.24
CA ASP A 67 3.80 2.33 0.81
C ASP A 67 2.47 2.32 0.01
N ASN A 68 2.56 2.15 -1.31
CA ASN A 68 1.41 2.13 -2.21
C ASN A 68 0.52 0.88 -2.04
N TRP A 69 0.97 -0.17 -1.32
CA TRP A 69 0.10 -1.30 -0.98
C TRP A 69 -0.80 -1.02 0.22
N ARG A 70 -0.49 0.02 1.01
CA ARG A 70 -1.21 0.35 2.24
C ARG A 70 -1.85 1.72 2.22
N MET A 71 -1.10 2.74 1.81
CA MET A 71 -1.54 4.12 1.84
C MET A 71 -2.20 4.52 0.53
N LEU A 72 -3.42 5.05 0.63
CA LEU A 72 -4.09 5.72 -0.47
C LEU A 72 -3.68 7.19 -0.46
N HIS A 73 -3.71 7.82 -1.64
CA HIS A 73 -3.36 9.22 -1.78
C HIS A 73 -4.28 9.90 -2.80
N GLY A 74 -4.44 11.20 -2.63
CA GLY A 74 -5.25 12.03 -3.49
C GLY A 74 -4.69 13.44 -3.53
N ARG A 75 -5.43 14.34 -4.20
CA ARG A 75 -5.13 15.77 -4.21
C ARG A 75 -6.43 16.55 -4.28
N SER A 76 -6.41 17.75 -3.73
CA SER A 76 -7.44 18.74 -4.04
C SER A 76 -7.31 19.19 -5.50
N GLU A 77 -8.38 19.84 -5.97
CA GLU A 77 -8.35 20.66 -7.16
C GLU A 77 -7.28 21.78 -7.02
N PHE A 78 -6.75 22.25 -8.15
CA PHE A 78 -5.83 23.38 -8.20
C PHE A 78 -5.98 24.14 -9.52
N THR A 79 -5.58 25.41 -9.52
CA THR A 79 -5.48 26.27 -10.70
C THR A 79 -4.01 26.60 -11.01
N GLY A 80 -3.72 26.98 -12.25
CA GLY A 80 -2.35 27.31 -12.69
C GLY A 80 -1.50 26.10 -13.10
N LYS A 81 -0.17 26.27 -13.13
CA LYS A 81 0.78 25.24 -13.58
C LYS A 81 1.40 24.49 -12.40
N ARG A 82 1.42 23.16 -12.48
CA ARG A 82 2.08 22.27 -11.53
C ARG A 82 2.81 21.16 -12.28
N ARG A 83 4.06 20.89 -11.91
CA ARG A 83 4.84 19.73 -12.41
C ARG A 83 5.29 18.88 -11.23
N MET A 84 5.14 17.57 -11.36
CA MET A 84 5.67 16.58 -10.43
C MET A 84 6.33 15.47 -11.22
N CYS A 85 7.33 14.84 -10.61
CA CYS A 85 7.93 13.60 -11.10
C CYS A 85 7.59 12.50 -10.11
N GLY A 86 7.19 11.33 -10.62
CA GLY A 86 6.89 10.15 -9.82
C GLY A 86 7.72 8.98 -10.30
N GLY A 87 7.97 8.04 -9.40
CA GLY A 87 8.64 6.77 -9.67
C GLY A 87 8.22 5.73 -8.65
N TYR A 88 8.42 4.46 -8.99
CA TYR A 88 8.13 3.33 -8.10
C TYR A 88 9.43 2.58 -7.80
N VAL A 89 9.53 2.09 -6.57
CA VAL A 89 10.56 1.15 -6.12
C VAL A 89 9.82 -0.09 -5.65
N ASN A 90 10.30 -1.27 -6.06
CA ASN A 90 9.68 -2.51 -5.61
C ASN A 90 9.90 -2.71 -4.11
N ASN A 91 8.95 -3.37 -3.44
CA ASN A 91 9.00 -3.54 -1.99
C ASN A 91 10.17 -4.45 -1.56
N ASP A 92 10.48 -5.49 -2.35
CA ASP A 92 11.61 -6.38 -2.14
C ASP A 92 12.95 -5.63 -2.22
N ASP A 93 13.13 -4.73 -3.19
CA ASP A 93 14.30 -3.85 -3.28
C ASP A 93 14.45 -2.95 -2.04
N TYR A 94 13.34 -2.33 -1.61
CA TYR A 94 13.30 -1.51 -0.41
C TYR A 94 13.66 -2.30 0.85
N ILE A 95 13.04 -3.46 1.06
CA ILE A 95 13.29 -4.32 2.22
C ILE A 95 14.72 -4.87 2.21
N SER A 96 15.23 -5.26 1.03
CA SER A 96 16.62 -5.71 0.86
C SER A 96 17.61 -4.63 1.29
N ARG A 97 17.42 -3.39 0.82
CA ARG A 97 18.28 -2.26 1.22
C ARG A 97 18.14 -1.92 2.69
N LEU A 98 16.92 -1.94 3.24
CA LEU A 98 16.65 -1.69 4.65
C LEU A 98 17.38 -2.70 5.55
N ARG A 99 17.34 -4.00 5.21
CA ARG A 99 18.05 -5.06 5.94
C ARG A 99 19.55 -4.80 6.00
N LEU A 100 20.15 -4.46 4.85
CA LEU A 100 21.57 -4.15 4.77
C LEU A 100 21.95 -2.91 5.58
N LEU A 101 21.12 -1.86 5.55
CA LEU A 101 21.36 -0.62 6.31
C LEU A 101 21.21 -0.83 7.82
N LYS A 102 20.25 -1.65 8.25
CA LYS A 102 19.96 -1.85 9.68
C LYS A 102 20.89 -2.86 10.36
N PHE A 103 21.22 -3.96 9.69
CA PHE A 103 21.96 -5.07 10.30
C PHE A 103 23.36 -5.29 9.74
N GLY A 104 23.69 -4.64 8.62
CA GLY A 104 24.95 -4.85 7.90
C GLY A 104 24.99 -6.14 7.09
N ARG A 105 25.92 -6.21 6.15
CA ARG A 105 26.02 -7.31 5.18
C ARG A 105 26.23 -8.67 5.84
N LYS A 106 27.14 -8.76 6.81
CA LYS A 106 27.51 -10.03 7.46
C LYS A 106 26.29 -10.68 8.12
N ALA A 107 25.58 -9.95 8.98
CA ALA A 107 24.40 -10.49 9.67
C ALA A 107 23.29 -10.92 8.70
N VAL A 108 23.08 -10.20 7.60
CA VAL A 108 22.10 -10.57 6.58
C VAL A 108 22.47 -11.89 5.90
N LEU A 109 23.74 -12.07 5.53
CA LEU A 109 24.21 -13.29 4.88
C LEU A 109 24.21 -14.50 5.83
N ASP A 110 24.64 -14.30 7.08
CA ASP A 110 24.69 -15.35 8.10
C ASP A 110 23.28 -15.84 8.51
N ASN A 111 22.22 -15.08 8.17
CA ASN A 111 20.83 -15.41 8.48
C ASN A 111 19.98 -15.76 7.25
N LEU A 112 20.59 -16.08 6.10
CA LEU A 112 19.85 -16.49 4.91
C LEU A 112 18.95 -17.70 5.21
N GLY A 113 17.65 -17.57 4.91
CA GLY A 113 16.66 -18.62 5.16
C GLY A 113 16.16 -18.71 6.60
N ASN A 114 16.59 -17.83 7.51
CA ASN A 114 16.10 -17.80 8.88
C ASN A 114 14.64 -17.32 8.94
N VAL A 115 13.71 -18.23 9.26
CA VAL A 115 12.27 -17.96 9.40
C VAL A 115 11.85 -17.61 10.83
N GLY A 116 12.79 -17.52 11.77
CA GLY A 116 12.49 -17.24 13.17
C GLY A 116 12.04 -15.80 13.40
N SER A 117 11.01 -15.61 14.22
CA SER A 117 10.53 -14.28 14.60
C SER A 117 11.23 -13.78 15.85
N HIS A 118 12.35 -13.07 15.70
CA HIS A 118 13.08 -12.45 16.80
C HIS A 118 13.81 -11.18 16.35
N PRO A 119 14.02 -10.17 17.23
CA PRO A 119 14.43 -8.81 16.83
C PRO A 119 15.75 -8.70 16.06
N ASN A 120 16.64 -9.70 16.23
CA ASN A 120 17.95 -9.74 15.61
C ASN A 120 17.98 -10.48 14.27
N ASN A 121 16.88 -11.13 13.86
CA ASN A 121 16.80 -11.76 12.55
C ASN A 121 16.50 -10.70 11.48
N PRO A 122 17.40 -10.47 10.50
CA PRO A 122 17.14 -9.53 9.41
C PRO A 122 15.88 -9.87 8.58
N TYR A 123 15.46 -11.12 8.58
CA TYR A 123 14.29 -11.60 7.86
C TYR A 123 12.98 -11.51 8.65
N SER A 124 13.01 -11.17 9.94
CA SER A 124 11.80 -10.92 10.73
C SER A 124 11.20 -9.52 10.50
N ILE A 125 11.83 -8.67 9.67
CA ILE A 125 11.23 -7.41 9.21
C ILE A 125 10.19 -7.75 8.13
N ILE A 126 9.05 -8.29 8.54
CA ILE A 126 7.77 -8.27 7.81
C ILE A 126 6.64 -8.26 8.85
#